data_AF-A0A9X2H834-F1
#
_entry.id   AF-A0A9X2H834-F1
#
_cell.length_a   1.000
_cell.length_b   1.000
_cell.length_c   1.000
_cell.angle_alpha   90.00
_cell.angle_beta   90.00
_cell.angle_gamma   90.00
#
_symmetry.space_group_name_H-M   'P 1'
#
loop_
_entity.id
_entity.type
_entity.pdbx_description
1 polymer ?
#
loop_
_entity_poly.entity_id
_entity_poly.type
_entity_poly.pdbx_seq_one_letter_code
_entity_poly.pdbx_strand_id
1 'polypeptide(L)'
;MPEEEHAESETPHYPIKKPDELSWSFAGPFGSWDIGQLQRGLKVYKEVCAACHSMNLVAMRNLEALGYSEDQVKAFAAEYLVQDGPNGDGDMFERPGIPSDRFPAPFPNPEAAAAANNGAVPPDLSLIAKARAAERGFPTFVFDIFTQYAESGPDYIHALLTGYEEAPAGLELQPGTYYNPYYLYGPALAMAEPISDGFVEYGDGAPETTDQYARDVSAFLMWAAEPHLAERKATGLIVMLFLVVFAALMFLIKRRVWAGTPH
;
A
#
# COMPACT_ATOMS: atom_id res chain seq x y z
N MET A 1 61.04 -3.69 -5.85
CA MET A 1 59.71 -3.09 -5.63
C MET A 1 58.74 -3.97 -6.39
N PRO A 2 57.90 -4.75 -5.70
CA PRO A 2 56.92 -5.59 -6.39
C PRO A 2 55.84 -4.70 -6.99
N GLU A 3 55.37 -5.09 -8.17
CA GLU A 3 54.26 -4.47 -8.89
C GLU A 3 52.97 -4.67 -8.07
N GLU A 4 52.28 -3.58 -7.73
CA GLU A 4 50.94 -3.62 -7.18
C GLU A 4 49.98 -4.04 -8.31
N GLU A 5 49.50 -5.28 -8.23
CA GLU A 5 48.32 -5.74 -8.97
C GLU A 5 47.15 -4.81 -8.62
N HIS A 6 46.71 -4.03 -9.60
CA HIS A 6 45.41 -3.37 -9.57
C HIS A 6 44.35 -4.47 -9.52
N ALA A 7 43.89 -4.80 -8.31
CA ALA A 7 42.65 -5.53 -8.12
C ALA A 7 41.53 -4.68 -8.76
N GLU A 8 41.03 -5.12 -9.90
CA GLU A 8 39.77 -4.64 -10.44
C GLU A 8 38.72 -4.87 -9.36
N SER A 9 38.29 -3.80 -8.70
CA SER A 9 37.15 -3.86 -7.80
C SER A 9 35.94 -4.23 -8.66
N GLU A 10 35.55 -5.51 -8.63
CA GLU A 10 34.25 -5.93 -9.14
C GLU A 10 33.21 -4.97 -8.56
N THR A 11 32.54 -4.19 -9.41
CA THR A 11 31.38 -3.42 -8.97
C THR A 11 30.43 -4.39 -8.28
N PRO A 12 30.11 -4.23 -6.98
CA PRO A 12 29.22 -5.14 -6.30
C PRO A 12 27.86 -5.06 -7.00
N HIS A 13 27.55 -6.06 -7.84
CA HIS A 13 26.23 -6.19 -8.42
C HIS A 13 25.31 -6.67 -7.29
N TYR A 14 24.60 -5.72 -6.70
CA TYR A 14 23.62 -6.04 -5.69
C TYR A 14 22.33 -6.55 -6.35
N PRO A 15 21.88 -7.80 -6.09
CA PRO A 15 20.63 -8.28 -6.66
C PRO A 15 19.44 -7.65 -5.95
N ILE A 16 18.65 -6.87 -6.69
CA ILE A 16 17.29 -6.51 -6.27
C ILE A 16 16.46 -7.81 -6.27
N LYS A 17 15.92 -8.21 -5.12
CA LYS A 17 15.04 -9.38 -4.98
C LYS A 17 13.63 -8.98 -5.42
N LYS A 18 12.96 -9.92 -6.09
CA LYS A 18 11.54 -9.75 -6.43
C LYS A 18 10.68 -10.18 -5.25
N PRO A 19 9.64 -9.41 -4.88
CA PRO A 19 8.65 -9.83 -3.90
C PRO A 19 8.00 -11.16 -4.30
N ASP A 20 7.75 -11.99 -3.31
CA ASP A 20 6.93 -13.20 -3.49
C ASP A 20 5.45 -12.81 -3.67
N GLU A 21 4.72 -13.62 -4.43
CA GLU A 21 3.28 -13.45 -4.60
C GLU A 21 2.55 -14.00 -3.36
N LEU A 22 1.89 -13.12 -2.62
CA LEU A 22 1.19 -13.51 -1.40
C LEU A 22 -0.30 -13.80 -1.67
N SER A 23 -0.86 -14.67 -0.84
CA SER A 23 -2.29 -14.96 -0.86
C SER A 23 -3.07 -13.91 -0.07
N TRP A 24 -3.81 -13.06 -0.76
CA TRP A 24 -4.66 -12.02 -0.17
C TRP A 24 -6.15 -12.40 -0.21
N SER A 25 -6.91 -12.07 0.83
CA SER A 25 -8.38 -12.29 0.84
C SER A 25 -9.09 -11.54 -0.27
N PHE A 26 -8.54 -10.38 -0.65
CA PHE A 26 -9.05 -9.52 -1.70
C PHE A 26 -8.53 -9.91 -3.09
N ALA A 27 -7.79 -11.00 -3.26
CA ALA A 27 -7.23 -11.42 -4.54
C ALA A 27 -8.28 -12.02 -5.49
N GLY A 28 -7.98 -11.95 -6.79
CA GLY A 28 -8.78 -12.59 -7.84
C GLY A 28 -10.18 -11.98 -8.06
N PRO A 29 -11.00 -12.55 -8.96
CA PRO A 29 -12.26 -11.92 -9.40
C PRO A 29 -13.38 -11.88 -8.34
N PHE A 30 -13.27 -12.68 -7.27
CA PHE A 30 -14.28 -12.78 -6.21
C PHE A 30 -13.75 -12.33 -4.84
N GLY A 31 -12.58 -11.71 -4.79
CA GLY A 31 -11.93 -11.32 -3.54
C GLY A 31 -12.72 -10.28 -2.74
N SER A 32 -12.58 -10.33 -1.41
CA SER A 32 -13.20 -9.42 -0.46
C SER A 32 -12.21 -8.97 0.62
N TRP A 33 -12.52 -7.86 1.28
CA TRP A 33 -11.75 -7.41 2.42
C TRP A 33 -11.95 -8.32 3.63
N ASP A 34 -10.86 -8.70 4.29
CA ASP A 34 -10.90 -9.18 5.68
C ASP A 34 -10.91 -7.96 6.60
N ILE A 35 -12.06 -7.68 7.20
CA ILE A 35 -12.25 -6.50 8.04
C ILE A 35 -11.33 -6.52 9.27
N GLY A 36 -11.10 -7.69 9.87
CA GLY A 36 -10.21 -7.81 11.03
C GLY A 36 -8.76 -7.46 10.66
N GLN A 37 -8.30 -7.96 9.51
CA GLN A 37 -7.01 -7.59 8.93
C GLN A 37 -6.89 -6.08 8.68
N LEU A 38 -7.90 -5.44 8.11
CA LEU A 38 -7.85 -4.00 7.86
C LEU A 38 -7.82 -3.17 9.15
N GLN A 39 -8.56 -3.58 10.18
CA GLN A 39 -8.54 -2.93 11.50
C GLN A 39 -7.16 -3.05 12.18
N ARG A 40 -6.54 -4.24 12.12
CA ARG A 40 -5.16 -4.43 12.60
C ARG A 40 -4.15 -3.60 11.80
N GLY A 41 -4.32 -3.51 10.48
CA GLY A 41 -3.47 -2.70 9.63
C GLY A 41 -3.57 -1.20 9.90
N LEU A 42 -4.79 -0.69 10.17
CA LEU A 42 -5.00 0.68 10.64
C LEU A 42 -4.26 0.95 11.95
N LYS A 43 -4.28 -0.01 12.88
CA LYS A 43 -3.58 0.10 14.16
C LYS A 43 -2.06 0.20 13.96
N VAL A 44 -1.48 -0.66 13.11
CA VAL A 44 -0.05 -0.57 12.74
C VAL A 44 0.27 0.76 12.08
N TYR A 45 -0.56 1.22 11.14
CA TYR A 45 -0.37 2.55 10.53
C TYR A 45 -0.36 3.65 11.58
N LYS A 46 -1.33 3.67 12.50
CA LYS A 46 -1.47 4.71 13.51
C LYS A 46 -0.31 4.72 14.50
N GLU A 47 0.11 3.55 14.98
CA GLU A 47 1.11 3.44 16.05
C GLU A 47 2.55 3.52 15.56
N VAL A 48 2.77 3.22 14.27
CA VAL A 48 4.12 3.16 13.68
C VAL A 48 4.27 4.17 12.55
N CYS A 49 3.46 4.05 11.50
CA CYS A 49 3.72 4.75 10.24
C CYS A 49 3.33 6.24 10.29
N ALA A 50 2.28 6.60 11.02
CA ALA A 50 1.69 7.94 11.06
C ALA A 50 2.62 9.00 11.66
N ALA A 51 3.69 8.59 12.36
CA ALA A 51 4.72 9.49 12.87
C ALA A 51 5.60 10.09 11.75
N CYS A 52 5.71 9.41 10.60
CA CYS A 52 6.58 9.85 9.50
C CYS A 52 5.84 10.01 8.18
N HIS A 53 4.81 9.19 7.94
CA HIS A 53 4.06 9.16 6.69
C HIS A 53 2.71 9.85 6.82
N SER A 54 2.35 10.65 5.81
CA SER A 54 1.01 11.20 5.69
C SER A 54 0.05 10.22 5.01
N MET A 55 -1.24 10.44 5.20
CA MET A 55 -2.32 9.78 4.48
C MET A 55 -3.39 10.81 4.10
N ASN A 56 -3.02 11.66 3.16
CA ASN A 56 -3.77 12.87 2.83
C ASN A 56 -5.08 12.63 2.09
N LEU A 57 -5.34 11.43 1.54
CA LEU A 57 -6.56 11.19 0.74
C LEU A 57 -7.62 10.37 1.48
N VAL A 58 -7.34 9.89 2.68
CA VAL A 58 -8.30 9.14 3.50
C VAL A 58 -8.86 10.07 4.57
N ALA A 59 -10.19 10.22 4.59
CA ALA A 59 -10.89 10.90 5.69
C ALA A 59 -11.23 9.89 6.79
N MET A 60 -11.27 10.33 8.04
CA MET A 60 -11.55 9.44 9.19
C MET A 60 -12.93 8.78 9.09
N ARG A 61 -13.92 9.45 8.49
CA ARG A 61 -15.25 8.87 8.16
C ARG A 61 -15.18 7.64 7.26
N ASN A 62 -14.12 7.49 6.46
CA ASN A 62 -13.97 6.32 5.60
C ASN A 62 -13.71 5.05 6.42
N LEU A 63 -13.31 5.17 7.70
CA LEU A 63 -13.12 4.04 8.59
C LEU A 63 -14.41 3.26 8.87
N GLU A 64 -15.59 3.82 8.60
CA GLU A 64 -16.84 3.05 8.63
C GLU A 64 -16.80 1.83 7.66
N ALA A 65 -16.05 1.93 6.57
CA ALA A 65 -15.84 0.82 5.64
C ALA A 65 -15.02 -0.34 6.24
N LEU A 66 -14.30 -0.09 7.35
CA LEU A 66 -13.59 -1.09 8.15
C LEU A 66 -14.48 -1.61 9.30
N GLY A 67 -15.79 -1.36 9.27
CA GLY A 67 -16.73 -1.86 10.28
C GLY A 67 -16.74 -1.08 11.59
N TYR A 68 -16.08 0.08 11.66
CA TYR A 68 -16.21 0.98 12.81
C TYR A 68 -17.59 1.66 12.81
N SER A 69 -18.19 1.83 13.99
CA SER A 69 -19.41 2.62 14.14
C SER A 69 -19.12 4.12 14.05
N GLU A 70 -20.14 4.93 13.76
CA GLU A 70 -20.03 6.39 13.74
C GLU A 70 -19.43 6.95 15.06
N ASP A 71 -19.84 6.38 16.20
CA ASP A 71 -19.32 6.78 17.51
C ASP A 71 -17.85 6.37 17.71
N GLN A 72 -17.44 5.21 17.23
CA GLN A 72 -16.04 4.79 17.24
C GLN A 72 -15.18 5.69 16.36
N VAL A 73 -15.67 6.08 15.18
CA VAL A 73 -14.96 7.00 14.29
C VAL A 73 -14.86 8.40 14.89
N LYS A 74 -15.91 8.91 15.54
CA LYS A 74 -15.85 10.18 16.30
C LYS A 74 -14.82 10.12 17.42
N ALA A 75 -14.81 9.03 18.19
CA ALA A 75 -13.84 8.84 19.26
C ALA A 75 -12.40 8.80 18.71
N PHE A 76 -12.17 8.05 17.63
CA PHE A 76 -10.88 7.98 16.94
C PHE A 76 -10.42 9.34 16.42
N ALA A 77 -11.32 10.10 15.80
CA ALA A 77 -11.00 11.41 15.26
C ALA A 77 -10.63 12.43 16.34
N ALA A 78 -11.32 12.38 17.48
CA ALA A 78 -11.09 13.26 18.60
C ALA A 78 -9.72 13.05 19.28
N GLU A 79 -9.01 11.95 19.00
CA GLU A 79 -7.65 11.72 19.50
C GLU A 79 -6.62 12.65 18.84
N TYR A 80 -6.93 13.21 17.67
CA TYR A 80 -6.05 14.12 16.95
C TYR A 80 -6.42 15.56 17.23
N LEU A 81 -5.40 16.43 17.31
CA LEU A 81 -5.58 17.87 17.25
C LEU A 81 -5.42 18.33 15.80
N VAL A 82 -6.40 19.09 15.32
CA VAL A 82 -6.44 19.62 13.96
C VAL A 82 -6.52 21.14 14.03
N GLN A 83 -5.67 21.81 13.26
CA GLN A 83 -5.72 23.26 13.11
C GLN A 83 -6.95 23.67 12.29
N ASP A 84 -7.70 24.65 12.79
CA ASP A 84 -8.90 25.21 12.17
C ASP A 84 -8.93 26.74 12.35
N GLY A 85 -9.88 27.41 11.70
CA GLY A 85 -10.06 28.85 11.76
C GLY A 85 -9.99 29.54 10.40
N PRO A 86 -9.89 30.88 10.39
CA PRO A 86 -9.75 31.76 11.56
C PRO A 86 -11.03 31.88 12.40
N ASN A 87 -10.88 32.21 13.68
CA ASN A 87 -11.98 32.56 14.58
C ASN A 87 -12.44 34.03 14.38
N GLY A 88 -13.34 34.51 15.24
CA GLY A 88 -13.87 35.88 15.17
C GLY A 88 -12.82 36.99 15.37
N ASP A 89 -11.67 36.67 15.96
CA ASP A 89 -10.54 37.59 16.17
C ASP A 89 -9.50 37.52 15.04
N GLY A 90 -9.68 36.61 14.07
CA GLY A 90 -8.77 36.39 12.95
C GLY A 90 -7.66 35.37 13.22
N ASP A 91 -7.69 34.69 14.38
CA ASP A 91 -6.66 33.73 14.79
C ASP A 91 -7.02 32.29 14.41
N MET A 92 -6.00 31.51 14.02
CA MET A 92 -6.11 30.06 13.87
C MET A 92 -6.10 29.39 15.25
N PHE A 93 -6.86 28.31 15.43
CA PHE A 93 -6.95 27.57 16.68
C PHE A 93 -6.87 26.06 16.43
N GLU A 94 -6.66 25.28 17.49
CA GLU A 94 -6.71 23.82 17.42
C GLU A 94 -8.02 23.30 18.00
N ARG A 95 -8.56 22.25 17.38
CA ARG A 95 -9.72 21.53 17.89
C ARG A 95 -9.48 20.02 17.80
N PRO A 96 -10.21 19.21 18.61
CA PRO A 96 -10.31 17.79 18.35
C PRO A 96 -10.76 17.53 16.91
N GLY A 97 -10.20 16.49 16.31
CA GLY A 97 -10.59 16.03 14.97
C GLY A 97 -12.05 15.59 14.93
N ILE A 98 -12.66 15.75 13.76
CA ILE A 98 -14.02 15.28 13.46
C ILE A 98 -13.97 14.26 12.31
N PRO A 99 -14.99 13.40 12.13
CA PRO A 99 -14.95 12.37 11.08
C PRO A 99 -14.69 12.88 9.65
N SER A 100 -15.05 14.13 9.33
CA SER A 100 -14.78 14.70 8.01
C SER A 100 -13.31 15.07 7.76
N ASP A 101 -12.50 15.18 8.82
CA ASP A 101 -11.08 15.48 8.70
C ASP A 101 -10.32 14.30 8.09
N ARG A 102 -9.19 14.63 7.45
CA ARG A 102 -8.21 13.65 6.96
C ARG A 102 -7.25 13.28 8.07
N PHE A 103 -6.49 12.21 7.88
CA PHE A 103 -5.38 11.91 8.76
C PHE A 103 -4.39 13.09 8.77
N PRO A 104 -4.02 13.62 9.94
CA PRO A 104 -3.11 14.75 10.01
C PRO A 104 -1.74 14.36 9.48
N ALA A 105 -1.12 15.26 8.71
CA ALA A 105 0.23 15.05 8.23
C ALA A 105 1.23 15.23 9.39
N PRO A 106 2.25 14.37 9.53
CA PRO A 106 3.25 14.48 10.60
C PRO A 106 4.16 15.70 10.44
N PHE A 107 4.26 16.23 9.21
CA PHE A 107 5.08 17.39 8.89
C PHE A 107 4.25 18.43 8.13
N PRO A 108 4.52 19.74 8.34
CA PRO A 108 3.77 20.81 7.69
C PRO A 108 4.10 20.96 6.19
N ASN A 109 5.28 20.50 5.76
CA ASN A 109 5.74 20.58 4.38
C ASN A 109 6.86 19.55 4.10
N PRO A 110 7.19 19.28 2.82
CA PRO A 110 8.25 18.35 2.44
C PRO A 110 9.63 18.73 2.98
N GLU A 111 9.95 20.02 3.11
CA GLU A 111 11.25 20.47 3.61
C GLU A 111 11.44 20.10 5.09
N ALA A 112 10.41 20.27 5.91
CA ALA A 112 10.40 19.83 7.30
C ALA A 112 10.49 18.31 7.41
N ALA A 113 9.79 17.58 6.54
CA ALA A 113 9.87 16.12 6.48
C ALA A 113 11.29 15.64 6.12
N ALA A 114 11.92 16.26 5.11
CA ALA A 114 13.29 15.95 4.71
C ALA A 114 14.30 16.25 5.83
N ALA A 115 14.16 17.39 6.52
CA ALA A 115 15.03 17.76 7.63
C ALA A 115 14.98 16.73 8.78
N ALA A 116 13.81 16.15 9.04
CA ALA A 116 13.63 15.12 10.07
C ALA A 116 14.07 13.72 9.65
N ASN A 117 14.25 13.45 8.35
CA ASN A 117 14.46 12.10 7.80
C ASN A 117 15.67 12.02 6.86
N ASN A 118 16.83 12.55 7.30
CA ASN A 118 18.10 12.47 6.56
C ASN A 118 18.05 12.97 5.11
N GLY A 119 17.27 14.03 4.85
CA GLY A 119 17.08 14.61 3.52
C GLY A 119 16.08 13.87 2.64
N ALA A 120 15.52 12.75 3.08
CA ALA A 120 14.50 12.02 2.36
C ALA A 120 13.09 12.45 2.80
N VAL A 121 12.17 12.57 1.85
CA VAL A 121 10.76 12.86 2.15
C VAL A 121 10.00 11.54 2.21
N PRO A 122 9.43 11.14 3.37
CA PRO A 122 8.55 9.98 3.45
C PRO A 122 7.35 10.17 2.49
N PRO A 123 7.09 9.23 1.57
CA PRO A 123 5.97 9.36 0.65
C PRO A 123 4.62 9.28 1.38
N ASP A 124 3.62 9.97 0.84
CA ASP A 124 2.24 9.79 1.24
C ASP A 124 1.77 8.36 0.97
N LEU A 125 1.16 7.72 1.97
CA LEU A 125 0.78 6.31 1.88
C LEU A 125 -0.63 6.08 1.31
N SER A 126 -1.40 7.13 1.01
CA SER A 126 -2.80 6.96 0.59
C SER A 126 -2.96 6.11 -0.68
N LEU A 127 -1.98 6.18 -1.60
CA LEU A 127 -2.00 5.45 -2.88
C LEU A 127 -0.78 4.54 -3.06
N ILE A 128 0.03 4.31 -2.02
CA ILE A 128 1.34 3.67 -2.18
C ILE A 128 1.25 2.25 -2.75
N ALA A 129 0.21 1.49 -2.37
CA ALA A 129 -0.09 0.15 -2.89
C ALA A 129 -0.50 0.13 -4.38
N LYS A 130 -0.75 1.30 -4.99
CA LYS A 130 -1.01 1.43 -6.44
C LYS A 130 0.06 2.26 -7.15
N ALA A 131 0.83 3.05 -6.41
CA ALA A 131 1.91 3.86 -6.94
C ALA A 131 3.22 3.07 -7.10
N ARG A 132 3.32 1.91 -6.44
CA ARG A 132 4.48 1.02 -6.48
C ARG A 132 4.00 -0.39 -6.78
N ALA A 133 4.68 -1.05 -7.71
CA ALA A 133 4.42 -2.42 -8.10
C ALA A 133 5.73 -3.04 -8.59
N ALA A 134 6.10 -4.18 -8.03
CA ALA A 134 7.19 -4.97 -8.58
C ALA A 134 6.73 -5.67 -9.87
N GLU A 135 7.58 -5.72 -10.89
CA GLU A 135 7.27 -6.44 -12.12
C GLU A 135 7.27 -7.96 -11.88
N ARG A 136 6.13 -8.61 -12.10
CA ARG A 136 6.04 -10.09 -12.09
C ARG A 136 6.87 -10.77 -13.18
N GLY A 137 7.18 -10.03 -14.25
CA GLY A 137 8.08 -10.45 -15.31
C GLY A 137 7.39 -11.18 -16.48
N PHE A 138 8.15 -11.41 -17.54
CA PHE A 138 7.63 -12.08 -18.73
C PHE A 138 7.53 -13.61 -18.50
N PRO A 139 6.42 -14.28 -18.88
CA PRO A 139 5.24 -13.80 -19.63
C PRO A 139 3.96 -13.67 -18.77
N THR A 140 4.04 -13.31 -17.48
CA THR A 140 2.90 -13.44 -16.54
C THR A 140 1.67 -12.66 -16.95
N PHE A 141 1.83 -11.54 -17.66
CA PHE A 141 0.75 -10.70 -18.17
C PHE A 141 -0.31 -11.48 -18.99
N VAL A 142 0.07 -12.60 -19.63
CA VAL A 142 -0.86 -13.46 -20.38
C VAL A 142 -1.86 -14.15 -19.44
N PHE A 143 -1.40 -14.56 -18.26
CA PHE A 143 -2.23 -15.21 -17.26
C PHE A 143 -3.02 -14.19 -16.43
N ASP A 144 -2.47 -12.98 -16.24
CA ASP A 144 -3.09 -11.92 -15.43
C ASP A 144 -4.42 -11.43 -16.00
N ILE A 145 -4.62 -11.55 -17.32
CA ILE A 145 -5.91 -11.30 -17.96
C ILE A 145 -7.02 -12.22 -17.40
N PHE A 146 -6.66 -13.45 -17.02
CA PHE A 146 -7.60 -14.46 -16.52
C PHE A 146 -7.65 -14.50 -14.99
N THR A 147 -6.51 -14.35 -14.31
CA THR A 147 -6.45 -14.34 -12.84
C THR A 147 -6.89 -13.02 -12.24
N GLN A 148 -6.86 -11.93 -13.03
CA GLN A 148 -7.13 -10.55 -12.58
C GLN A 148 -6.23 -10.13 -11.42
N TYR A 149 -4.97 -10.57 -11.45
CA TYR A 149 -3.98 -10.21 -10.45
C TYR A 149 -3.76 -8.69 -10.42
N ALA A 150 -3.82 -8.12 -9.22
CA ALA A 150 -3.65 -6.69 -8.94
C ALA A 150 -2.88 -6.43 -7.63
N GLU A 151 -2.27 -7.46 -7.04
CA GLU A 151 -1.73 -7.44 -5.68
C GLU A 151 -0.22 -7.12 -5.60
N SER A 152 0.40 -6.73 -6.72
CA SER A 152 1.85 -6.41 -6.78
C SER A 152 2.31 -5.28 -5.84
N GLY A 153 1.41 -4.37 -5.50
CA GLY A 153 1.68 -3.30 -4.54
C GLY A 153 1.75 -3.78 -3.10
N PRO A 154 0.69 -4.41 -2.54
CA PRO A 154 0.77 -4.99 -1.21
C PRO A 154 1.85 -6.08 -1.08
N ASP A 155 2.12 -6.86 -2.14
CA ASP A 155 3.27 -7.79 -2.17
C ASP A 155 4.60 -7.04 -1.98
N TYR A 156 4.79 -5.93 -2.72
CA TYR A 156 5.98 -5.10 -2.58
C TYR A 156 6.12 -4.45 -1.20
N ILE A 157 5.02 -3.91 -0.64
CA ILE A 157 5.05 -3.28 0.69
C ILE A 157 5.41 -4.32 1.74
N HIS A 158 4.81 -5.51 1.70
CA HIS A 158 5.13 -6.59 2.63
C HIS A 158 6.60 -6.99 2.53
N ALA A 159 7.11 -7.23 1.33
CA ALA A 159 8.50 -7.64 1.12
C ALA A 159 9.49 -6.54 1.54
N LEU A 160 9.15 -5.26 1.30
CA LEU A 160 9.98 -4.14 1.77
C LEU A 160 10.04 -4.09 3.30
N LEU A 161 8.91 -4.28 3.98
CA LEU A 161 8.84 -4.21 5.44
C LEU A 161 9.50 -5.41 6.14
N THR A 162 9.47 -6.58 5.53
CA THR A 162 10.04 -7.83 6.09
C THR A 162 11.46 -8.13 5.61
N GLY A 163 11.96 -7.38 4.63
CA GLY A 163 13.21 -7.68 3.93
C GLY A 163 14.45 -6.92 4.42
N TYR A 164 14.42 -6.25 5.56
CA TYR A 164 15.63 -5.60 6.08
C TYR A 164 16.71 -6.65 6.40
N GLU A 165 17.90 -6.44 5.85
CA GLU A 165 19.04 -7.37 5.93
C GLU A 165 20.33 -6.59 6.18
N GLU A 166 21.39 -7.27 6.61
CA GLU A 166 22.73 -6.68 6.66
C GLU A 166 23.30 -6.52 5.25
N ALA A 167 24.04 -5.43 5.02
CA ALA A 167 24.64 -5.17 3.71
C ALA A 167 25.71 -6.24 3.37
N PRO A 168 25.77 -6.70 2.11
CA PRO A 168 26.73 -7.70 1.68
C PRO A 168 28.13 -7.11 1.71
N ALA A 169 29.13 -7.99 1.86
CA ALA A 169 30.53 -7.57 1.88
C ALA A 169 30.88 -6.75 0.61
N GLY A 170 31.50 -5.58 0.81
CA GLY A 170 31.91 -4.67 -0.26
C GLY A 170 30.87 -3.62 -0.67
N LEU A 171 29.66 -3.64 -0.10
CA LEU A 171 28.68 -2.56 -0.29
C LEU A 171 28.81 -1.52 0.82
N GLU A 172 29.29 -0.32 0.47
CA GLU A 172 29.32 0.82 1.38
C GLU A 172 27.99 1.59 1.33
N LEU A 173 27.31 1.68 2.48
CA LEU A 173 26.07 2.44 2.61
C LEU A 173 26.36 3.90 2.97
N GLN A 174 25.52 4.81 2.46
CA GLN A 174 25.55 6.20 2.90
C GLN A 174 25.07 6.30 4.35
N PRO A 175 25.66 7.18 5.19
CA PRO A 175 25.18 7.39 6.55
C PRO A 175 23.69 7.73 6.58
N GLY A 176 22.93 7.08 7.47
CA GLY A 176 21.48 7.26 7.58
C GLY A 176 20.64 6.53 6.53
N THR A 177 21.26 5.65 5.73
CA THR A 177 20.56 4.72 4.84
C THR A 177 20.70 3.28 5.32
N TYR A 178 19.71 2.46 4.99
CA TYR A 178 19.58 1.08 5.42
C TYR A 178 19.44 0.20 4.19
N TYR A 179 20.09 -0.95 4.19
CA TYR A 179 20.05 -1.86 3.07
C TYR A 179 18.74 -2.66 3.03
N ASN A 180 18.17 -2.80 1.83
CA ASN A 180 16.98 -3.62 1.63
C ASN A 180 16.92 -4.16 0.18
N PRO A 181 16.95 -5.49 -0.03
CA PRO A 181 16.86 -6.13 -1.35
C PRO A 181 15.62 -5.86 -2.15
N TYR A 182 14.52 -5.54 -1.50
CA TYR A 182 13.26 -5.34 -2.18
C TYR A 182 13.09 -3.90 -2.64
N TYR A 183 13.90 -2.95 -2.16
CA TYR A 183 13.80 -1.55 -2.56
C TYR A 183 14.07 -1.37 -4.06
N LEU A 184 13.01 -1.05 -4.82
CA LEU A 184 13.04 -1.05 -6.29
C LEU A 184 13.93 0.04 -6.91
N TYR A 185 14.39 1.01 -6.12
CA TYR A 185 15.08 2.20 -6.62
C TYR A 185 16.56 2.27 -6.23
N GLY A 186 17.09 1.25 -5.55
CA GLY A 186 18.49 1.21 -5.18
C GLY A 186 18.82 0.14 -4.13
N PRO A 187 20.09 0.06 -3.71
CA PRO A 187 20.53 -0.93 -2.72
C PRO A 187 20.10 -0.57 -1.29
N ALA A 188 19.76 0.69 -1.04
CA ALA A 188 19.43 1.20 0.29
C ALA A 188 18.40 2.32 0.24
N LEU A 189 17.68 2.51 1.34
CA LEU A 189 16.68 3.56 1.55
C LEU A 189 16.90 4.27 2.89
N ALA A 190 16.39 5.49 3.03
CA ALA A 190 16.53 6.30 4.25
C ALA A 190 15.60 5.87 5.40
N MET A 191 14.67 4.94 5.15
CA MET A 191 13.74 4.42 6.16
C MET A 191 14.42 3.33 6.98
N ALA A 192 14.56 3.56 8.29
CA ALA A 192 14.96 2.52 9.25
C ALA A 192 13.90 1.41 9.29
N GLU A 193 14.29 0.22 9.74
CA GLU A 193 13.34 -0.89 9.97
C GLU A 193 12.20 -0.41 10.90
N PRO A 194 10.96 -0.27 10.38
CA PRO A 194 9.93 0.45 11.12
C PRO A 194 9.16 -0.44 12.10
N ILE A 195 9.21 -1.76 11.92
CA ILE A 195 8.44 -2.74 12.69
C ILE A 195 9.34 -3.92 13.07
N SER A 196 9.12 -4.47 14.26
CA SER A 196 9.78 -5.68 14.76
C SER A 196 8.78 -6.52 15.55
N ASP A 197 9.10 -7.76 15.87
CA ASP A 197 8.22 -8.64 16.65
C ASP A 197 7.85 -8.00 18.02
N GLY A 198 6.56 -8.09 18.39
CA GLY A 198 6.03 -7.54 19.64
C GLY A 198 5.88 -6.02 19.71
N PHE A 199 6.01 -5.30 18.58
CA PHE A 199 5.97 -3.83 18.58
C PHE A 199 4.57 -3.21 18.73
N VAL A 200 3.52 -3.91 18.29
CA VAL A 200 2.11 -3.44 18.33
C VAL A 200 1.25 -4.51 18.98
N GLU A 201 0.63 -4.22 20.12
CA GLU A 201 -0.20 -5.21 20.83
C GLU A 201 -1.55 -5.42 20.14
N TYR A 202 -1.91 -6.64 19.78
CA TYR A 202 -3.20 -6.96 19.16
C TYR A 202 -4.24 -7.46 20.17
N GLY A 203 -5.40 -6.80 20.20
CA GLY A 203 -6.50 -7.15 21.12
C GLY A 203 -7.32 -8.39 20.73
N ASP A 204 -7.09 -8.96 19.54
CA ASP A 204 -7.85 -10.10 18.99
C ASP A 204 -7.06 -11.43 19.04
N GLY A 205 -5.84 -11.43 19.59
CA GLY A 205 -4.98 -12.61 19.69
C GLY A 205 -4.28 -13.00 18.38
N ALA A 206 -4.27 -12.13 17.36
CA ALA A 206 -3.45 -12.32 16.17
C ALA A 206 -1.95 -12.34 16.54
N PRO A 207 -1.10 -13.06 15.77
CA PRO A 207 0.34 -13.09 16.02
C PRO A 207 0.97 -11.70 15.99
N GLU A 208 1.78 -11.40 17.00
CA GLU A 208 2.48 -10.12 17.13
C GLU A 208 3.87 -10.19 16.49
N THR A 209 3.93 -10.49 15.20
CA THR A 209 5.17 -10.69 14.44
C THR A 209 5.32 -9.69 13.29
N THR A 210 6.56 -9.42 12.88
CA THR A 210 6.88 -8.55 11.72
C THR A 210 6.14 -8.98 10.46
N ASP A 211 6.05 -10.29 10.17
CA ASP A 211 5.28 -10.79 9.02
C ASP A 211 3.79 -10.46 9.13
N GLN A 212 3.18 -10.64 10.30
CA GLN A 212 1.77 -10.36 10.52
C GLN A 212 1.47 -8.86 10.43
N TYR A 213 2.29 -8.01 11.06
CA TYR A 213 2.19 -6.57 10.96
C TYR A 213 2.32 -6.08 9.51
N ALA A 214 3.31 -6.60 8.77
CA ALA A 214 3.53 -6.26 7.38
C ALA A 214 2.34 -6.68 6.50
N ARG A 215 1.74 -7.86 6.75
CA ARG A 215 0.53 -8.31 6.03
C ARG A 215 -0.65 -7.39 6.31
N ASP A 216 -0.90 -7.09 7.57
CA ASP A 216 -2.06 -6.30 7.98
C ASP A 216 -1.97 -4.85 7.48
N VAL A 217 -0.81 -4.20 7.64
CA VAL A 217 -0.62 -2.83 7.13
C VAL A 217 -0.63 -2.78 5.59
N SER A 218 -0.09 -3.78 4.90
CA SER A 218 -0.13 -3.83 3.43
C SER A 218 -1.55 -3.96 2.90
N ALA A 219 -2.37 -4.78 3.55
CA ALA A 219 -3.80 -4.90 3.23
C ALA A 219 -4.55 -3.59 3.50
N PHE A 220 -4.29 -2.93 4.64
CA PHE A 220 -4.85 -1.62 4.94
C PHE A 220 -4.46 -0.55 3.91
N LEU A 221 -3.20 -0.51 3.49
CA LEU A 221 -2.74 0.44 2.47
C LEU A 221 -3.30 0.12 1.07
N MET A 222 -3.56 -1.15 0.77
CA MET A 222 -4.28 -1.53 -0.45
C MET A 222 -5.75 -1.07 -0.39
N TRP A 223 -6.42 -1.19 0.76
CA TRP A 223 -7.75 -0.61 0.96
C TRP A 223 -7.74 0.91 0.84
N ALA A 224 -6.77 1.59 1.46
CA ALA A 224 -6.64 3.05 1.37
C ALA A 224 -6.50 3.52 -0.10
N ALA A 225 -5.76 2.76 -0.90
CA ALA A 225 -5.55 3.04 -2.31
C ALA A 225 -6.73 2.67 -3.22
N GLU A 226 -7.55 1.68 -2.83
CA GLU A 226 -8.71 1.23 -3.60
C GLU A 226 -9.89 0.78 -2.71
N PRO A 227 -10.57 1.73 -2.02
CA PRO A 227 -11.61 1.36 -1.05
C PRO A 227 -12.79 0.62 -1.68
N HIS A 228 -13.04 0.86 -2.97
CA HIS A 228 -14.13 0.25 -3.75
C HIS A 228 -13.74 -1.07 -4.43
N LEU A 229 -12.60 -1.68 -4.12
CA LEU A 229 -12.10 -2.88 -4.81
C LEU A 229 -13.13 -4.02 -4.82
N ALA A 230 -13.69 -4.37 -3.66
CA ALA A 230 -14.66 -5.46 -3.53
C ALA A 230 -15.96 -5.17 -4.31
N GLU A 231 -16.48 -3.94 -4.21
CA GLU A 231 -17.67 -3.49 -4.94
C GLU A 231 -17.44 -3.47 -6.46
N ARG A 232 -16.26 -3.01 -6.90
CA ARG A 232 -15.85 -3.02 -8.31
C ARG A 232 -15.80 -4.45 -8.86
N LYS A 233 -15.26 -5.40 -8.09
CA LYS A 233 -15.21 -6.82 -8.49
C LYS A 233 -16.60 -7.44 -8.59
N ALA A 234 -17.46 -7.22 -7.59
CA ALA A 234 -18.84 -7.69 -7.60
C ALA A 234 -19.64 -7.11 -8.79
N THR A 235 -19.53 -5.80 -9.02
CA THR A 235 -20.18 -5.13 -10.16
C THR A 235 -19.63 -5.63 -11.49
N GLY A 236 -18.31 -5.81 -11.59
CA GLY A 236 -17.64 -6.32 -12.78
C GLY A 236 -18.16 -7.71 -13.18
N LEU A 237 -18.36 -8.62 -12.23
CA LEU A 237 -18.93 -9.94 -12.49
C LEU A 237 -20.32 -9.85 -13.12
N ILE A 238 -21.19 -9.01 -12.55
CA ILE A 238 -22.56 -8.80 -13.05
C ILE A 238 -22.53 -8.25 -14.47
N VAL A 239 -21.68 -7.26 -14.72
CA VAL A 239 -21.51 -6.65 -16.06
C VAL A 239 -21.00 -7.69 -17.06
N MET A 240 -20.01 -8.52 -16.70
CA MET A 240 -19.49 -9.56 -17.60
C MET A 240 -20.56 -10.59 -17.96
N LEU A 241 -21.36 -11.04 -17.00
CA LEU A 241 -22.47 -11.96 -17.25
C LEU A 241 -23.51 -11.34 -18.19
N PHE A 242 -23.87 -10.07 -17.96
CA PHE A 242 -24.77 -9.33 -18.83
C PHE A 242 -24.22 -9.23 -20.26
N LEU A 243 -22.94 -8.89 -20.43
CA LEU A 243 -22.30 -8.74 -21.74
C LEU A 243 -22.26 -10.07 -22.50
N VAL A 244 -22.04 -11.20 -21.83
CA VAL A 244 -22.08 -12.53 -22.47
C VAL A 244 -23.47 -12.84 -23.01
N VAL A 245 -24.52 -12.60 -22.21
CA VAL A 245 -25.91 -12.80 -22.62
C VAL A 245 -26.28 -11.87 -23.77
N PHE A 246 -25.91 -10.59 -23.66
CA PHE A 246 -26.17 -9.59 -24.67
C PHE A 246 -25.45 -9.91 -26.00
N ALA A 247 -24.18 -10.33 -25.93
CA ALA A 247 -23.41 -10.75 -27.10
C ALA A 247 -24.05 -11.96 -27.79
N ALA A 248 -24.53 -12.96 -27.03
CA ALA A 248 -25.24 -14.10 -27.59
C ALA A 248 -26.53 -13.67 -28.31
N LEU A 249 -27.33 -12.78 -27.72
CA LEU A 249 -28.53 -12.23 -28.34
C LEU A 249 -28.22 -11.46 -29.63
N MET A 250 -27.21 -10.59 -29.60
CA MET A 250 -26.74 -9.85 -30.77
C MET A 250 -26.23 -10.77 -31.87
N PHE A 251 -25.51 -11.82 -31.53
CA PHE A 251 -25.06 -12.83 -32.49
C PHE A 251 -26.23 -13.55 -33.17
N LEU A 252 -27.27 -13.93 -32.39
CA LEU A 252 -28.48 -14.57 -32.93
C LEU A 252 -29.26 -13.62 -33.85
N ILE A 253 -29.42 -12.36 -33.47
CA ILE A 253 -30.07 -11.32 -34.29
C ILE A 253 -29.27 -11.10 -35.58
N LYS A 254 -27.94 -10.98 -35.49
CA LYS A 254 -27.06 -10.86 -36.67
C LYS A 254 -27.24 -12.04 -37.60
N ARG A 255 -27.24 -13.28 -37.10
CA ARG A 255 -27.49 -14.46 -37.93
C ARG A 255 -28.87 -14.42 -38.60
N ARG A 256 -29.90 -13.95 -37.89
CA ARG A 256 -31.26 -13.88 -38.43
C ARG A 256 -31.43 -12.85 -39.54
N VAL A 257 -30.85 -11.65 -39.36
CA VAL A 257 -30.94 -10.53 -40.31
C VAL A 257 -30.14 -10.83 -41.58
N TRP A 258 -28.95 -11.39 -41.44
CA TRP A 258 -28.03 -11.65 -42.55
C TRP A 258 -28.23 -13.01 -43.23
N ALA A 259 -29.24 -13.79 -42.82
CA ALA A 259 -29.50 -15.13 -43.38
C ALA A 259 -29.86 -15.13 -44.87
N GLY A 260 -30.37 -14.02 -45.41
CA GLY A 260 -30.77 -13.88 -46.81
C GLY A 260 -29.76 -13.14 -47.69
N THR A 261 -28.61 -12.75 -47.15
CA THR A 261 -27.59 -12.01 -47.89
C THR A 261 -26.61 -12.99 -48.53
N PRO A 262 -26.33 -12.92 -49.85
CA PRO A 262 -25.32 -13.76 -50.49
C PRO A 262 -23.97 -13.58 -49.79
N HIS A 263 -23.27 -14.68 -49.52
CA HIS A 263 -21.94 -14.70 -48.92
C HIS A 263 -20.87 -14.86 -49.99
#